data_AF-A0A452FHC4-F1
#
_entry.id   AF-A0A452FHC4-F1
#
_cell.length_a   1.000
_cell.length_b   1.000
_cell.length_c   1.000
_cell.angle_alpha   90.00
_cell.angle_beta   90.00
_cell.angle_gamma   90.00
#
_symmetry.space_group_name_H-M   'P 1'
#
loop_
_entity.id
_entity.type
_entity.pdbx_description
1 polymer ?
#
loop_
_entity_poly.entity_id
_entity_poly.type
_entity_poly.pdbx_seq_one_letter_code
_entity_poly.pdbx_strand_id
1 'polypeptide(L)'
;ITDHITNIMIIIIKLNGSETFDSWKKPPLPVYTQFYFFNVTNPEEILNGETPWLEDVGPYTYRELRNKDEIQFGDNGTTISAVSNKAYVFERDKSVGDPKIDLLRTINILALTAMEWSQLPLLRELIKALLKAYRQKLFVTHRVDELLWGYKDEILSLISVFKHDVSPYFGLEVTSLLSRKTGS
;
A
#
# COMPACT_ATOMS: atom_id res chain seq x y z
N ILE A 1 41.89 8.07 5.94
CA ILE A 1 40.90 7.70 6.97
C ILE A 1 40.11 8.98 7.23
N THR A 2 38.96 9.26 6.62
CA THR A 2 37.93 8.34 6.10
C THR A 2 37.20 9.01 4.93
N ASP A 3 36.77 8.17 4.00
CA ASP A 3 36.16 8.47 2.72
C ASP A 3 34.89 9.34 2.79
N HIS A 4 34.89 10.43 2.03
CA HIS A 4 33.67 11.03 1.50
C HIS A 4 33.48 10.55 0.06
N ILE A 5 32.98 9.32 -0.10
CA ILE A 5 32.38 8.91 -1.38
C ILE A 5 31.01 9.59 -1.45
N THR A 6 31.00 10.82 -1.93
CA THR A 6 29.80 11.39 -2.54
C THR A 6 29.69 10.73 -3.91
N ASN A 7 28.99 9.59 -3.98
CA ASN A 7 28.58 8.98 -5.25
C ASN A 7 27.51 9.88 -5.88
N ILE A 8 27.93 11.06 -6.37
CA ILE A 8 27.13 11.82 -7.32
C ILE A 8 27.46 11.25 -8.68
N MET A 9 26.64 10.31 -9.12
CA MET A 9 26.64 9.88 -10.52
C MET A 9 26.08 11.05 -11.34
N ILE A 10 26.92 12.05 -11.64
CA ILE A 10 26.62 13.08 -12.64
C ILE A 10 26.71 12.38 -13.98
N ILE A 11 25.66 11.66 -14.36
CA ILE A 11 25.55 11.23 -15.74
C ILE A 11 25.17 12.48 -16.51
N ILE A 12 26.16 13.07 -17.20
CA ILE A 12 25.92 14.04 -18.26
C ILE A 12 25.28 13.23 -19.40
N ILE A 13 23.97 13.02 -19.33
CA ILE A 13 23.28 12.27 -20.36
C ILE A 13 22.71 13.25 -21.37
N LYS A 14 23.13 13.12 -22.63
CA LYS A 14 22.22 13.34 -23.75
C LYS A 14 21.13 12.24 -23.66
N LEU A 15 20.17 12.38 -22.73
CA LEU A 15 19.20 11.33 -22.39
C LEU A 15 18.32 10.96 -23.59
N ASN A 16 17.99 11.93 -24.43
CA ASN A 16 17.07 11.71 -25.54
C ASN A 16 17.69 10.81 -26.62
N GLY A 17 17.21 9.56 -26.72
CA GLY A 17 17.63 8.56 -27.70
C GLY A 17 18.74 7.60 -27.25
N SER A 18 19.09 7.58 -25.96
CA SER A 18 20.04 6.59 -25.40
C SER A 18 19.33 5.32 -24.91
N GLU A 19 19.99 4.16 -25.02
CA GLU A 19 19.47 2.89 -24.48
C GLU A 19 19.19 2.95 -22.97
N THR A 20 19.97 3.74 -22.23
CA THR A 20 19.77 3.99 -20.79
C THR A 20 18.46 4.73 -20.53
N PHE A 21 18.11 5.71 -21.37
CA PHE A 21 16.84 6.43 -21.26
C PHE A 21 15.66 5.52 -21.61
N ASP A 22 15.78 4.70 -22.64
CA ASP A 22 14.73 3.76 -23.03
C ASP A 22 14.50 2.71 -21.93
N SER A 23 15.58 2.20 -21.33
CA SER A 23 15.51 1.28 -20.18
C SER A 23 14.95 1.93 -18.92
N TRP A 24 15.27 3.21 -18.68
CA TRP A 24 14.70 3.97 -17.56
C TRP A 24 13.20 4.27 -17.77
N LYS A 25 12.81 4.60 -19.00
CA LYS A 25 11.43 4.87 -19.40
C LYS A 25 10.57 3.60 -19.33
N LYS A 26 11.11 2.48 -19.83
CA LYS A 26 10.46 1.17 -19.84
C LYS A 26 11.48 0.08 -19.47
N PRO A 27 11.55 -0.31 -18.19
CA PRO A 27 12.46 -1.36 -17.75
C PRO A 27 12.26 -2.66 -18.55
N PRO A 28 13.31 -3.22 -19.15
CA PRO A 28 13.18 -4.39 -20.02
C PRO A 28 12.97 -5.70 -19.23
N LEU A 29 13.39 -5.73 -17.96
CA LEU A 29 13.29 -6.91 -17.11
C LEU A 29 11.98 -6.91 -16.31
N PRO A 30 11.26 -8.05 -16.24
CA PRO A 30 10.09 -8.17 -15.40
C PRO A 30 10.49 -8.05 -13.93
N VAL A 31 9.83 -7.14 -13.21
CA VAL A 31 9.97 -7.00 -11.77
C VAL A 31 8.83 -7.76 -11.10
N TYR A 32 9.12 -8.44 -9.99
CA TYR A 32 8.11 -9.14 -9.20
C TYR A 32 8.08 -8.58 -7.78
N THR A 33 6.89 -8.44 -7.23
CA THR A 33 6.65 -8.19 -5.80
C THR A 33 6.08 -9.46 -5.19
N GLN A 34 6.58 -9.86 -4.03
CA GLN A 34 6.03 -10.96 -3.27
C GLN A 34 5.55 -10.42 -1.92
N PHE A 35 4.27 -10.63 -1.64
CA PHE A 35 3.68 -10.25 -0.36
C PHE A 35 3.66 -11.46 0.57
N TYR A 36 4.09 -11.23 1.80
CA TYR A 36 4.05 -12.18 2.90
C TYR A 36 3.28 -11.54 4.04
N PHE A 37 2.50 -12.35 4.73
CA PHE A 37 1.63 -11.90 5.81
C PHE A 37 1.83 -12.75 7.05
N PHE A 38 1.61 -12.15 8.21
CA PHE A 38 1.48 -12.86 9.47
C PHE A 38 0.00 -13.07 9.79
N ASN A 39 -0.44 -14.31 9.79
CA ASN A 39 -1.80 -14.69 10.18
C ASN A 39 -1.85 -14.91 11.69
N VAL A 40 -2.74 -14.20 12.39
CA VAL A 40 -2.91 -14.33 13.85
C VAL A 40 -3.70 -15.58 14.18
N THR A 41 -3.16 -16.49 14.99
CA THR A 41 -3.82 -17.76 15.33
C THR A 41 -4.57 -17.75 16.68
N ASN A 42 -4.18 -16.88 17.61
CA ASN A 42 -4.73 -16.81 18.98
C ASN A 42 -5.29 -15.41 19.37
N PRO A 43 -6.26 -14.83 18.63
CA PRO A 43 -6.71 -13.46 18.85
C PRO A 43 -7.37 -13.23 20.21
N GLU A 44 -8.07 -14.21 20.77
CA GLU A 44 -8.78 -14.06 22.05
C GLU A 44 -7.80 -14.08 23.23
N GLU A 45 -6.77 -14.94 23.16
CA GLU A 45 -5.68 -15.03 24.12
C GLU A 45 -4.87 -13.72 24.13
N ILE A 46 -4.61 -13.13 22.96
CA ILE A 46 -3.96 -11.81 22.87
C ILE A 46 -4.80 -10.74 23.57
N LEU A 47 -6.13 -10.76 23.41
CA LEU A 47 -7.02 -9.82 24.10
C LEU A 47 -6.99 -9.99 25.63
N ASN A 48 -6.64 -11.17 26.12
CA ASN A 48 -6.44 -11.46 27.55
C ASN A 48 -5.01 -11.15 28.03
N GLY A 49 -4.12 -10.65 27.16
CA GLY A 49 -2.75 -10.25 27.49
C GLY A 49 -1.70 -11.33 27.27
N GLU A 50 -2.05 -12.44 26.59
CA GLU A 50 -1.08 -13.48 26.24
C GLU A 50 -0.20 -13.08 25.04
N THR A 51 0.86 -13.87 24.82
CA THR A 51 1.80 -13.63 23.72
C THR A 51 1.17 -13.98 22.36
N PRO A 52 1.25 -13.11 21.34
CA PRO A 52 0.75 -13.42 20.01
C PRO A 52 1.44 -14.62 19.34
N TRP A 53 0.64 -15.47 18.72
CA TRP A 53 1.08 -16.54 17.84
C TRP A 53 0.71 -16.19 16.40
N LEU A 54 1.71 -16.27 15.52
CA LEU A 54 1.63 -15.85 14.13
C LEU A 54 2.09 -17.00 13.23
N GLU A 55 1.41 -17.16 12.10
CA GLU A 55 1.81 -18.06 11.02
C GLU A 55 2.15 -17.26 9.77
N ASP A 56 3.28 -17.58 9.15
CA ASP A 56 3.73 -16.96 7.90
C ASP A 56 2.91 -17.49 6.72
N VAL A 57 2.26 -16.58 5.99
CA VAL A 57 1.45 -16.91 4.81
C VAL A 57 1.99 -16.16 3.60
N GLY A 58 2.49 -16.92 2.63
CA GLY A 58 2.99 -16.38 1.36
C GLY A 58 3.89 -17.37 0.59
N PRO A 59 4.43 -16.95 -0.55
CA PRO A 59 4.22 -15.64 -1.18
C PRO A 59 2.89 -15.53 -1.93
N TYR A 60 2.37 -14.31 -2.02
CA TYR A 60 1.46 -13.89 -3.10
C TYR A 60 2.25 -13.04 -4.09
N THR A 61 2.53 -13.62 -5.26
CA THR A 61 3.45 -13.04 -6.25
C THR A 61 2.70 -12.24 -7.30
N TYR A 62 3.16 -11.02 -7.54
CA TYR A 62 2.65 -10.13 -8.58
C TYR A 62 3.80 -9.68 -9.47
N ARG A 63 3.62 -9.77 -10.79
CA ARG A 63 4.49 -9.13 -11.77
C ARG A 63 4.11 -7.67 -11.91
N GLU A 64 5.09 -6.80 -11.79
CA GLU A 64 4.90 -5.37 -11.92
C GLU A 64 5.05 -4.93 -13.39
N LEU A 65 4.08 -4.16 -13.85
CA LEU A 65 4.16 -3.42 -15.11
C LEU A 65 4.56 -1.98 -14.74
N ARG A 66 5.75 -1.56 -15.17
CA ARG A 66 6.28 -0.22 -14.90
C ARG A 66 6.48 0.53 -16.22
N ASN A 67 6.02 1.77 -16.27
CA ASN A 67 6.33 2.71 -17.34
C ASN A 67 6.40 4.14 -16.81
N LYS A 68 7.16 4.98 -17.50
CA LYS A 68 7.21 6.43 -17.23
C LYS A 68 6.56 7.18 -18.37
N ASP A 69 5.56 7.97 -18.03
CA ASP A 69 4.81 8.83 -18.96
C ASP A 69 5.03 10.31 -18.61
N GLU A 70 4.53 11.21 -19.47
CA GLU A 70 4.63 12.67 -19.28
C GLU A 70 6.06 13.17 -19.01
N ILE A 71 7.03 12.61 -19.74
CA ILE A 71 8.45 12.94 -19.55
C ILE A 71 8.71 14.36 -20.07
N GLN A 72 9.17 15.26 -19.20
CA GLN A 72 9.58 16.61 -19.56
C GLN A 72 11.03 16.84 -19.17
N PHE A 73 11.77 17.50 -20.05
CA PHE A 73 13.16 17.88 -19.83
C PHE A 73 13.20 19.35 -19.41
N GLY A 74 13.77 19.62 -18.24
CA GLY A 74 13.98 20.97 -17.70
C GLY A 74 15.45 21.38 -17.77
N ASP A 75 15.71 22.66 -17.48
CA ASP A 75 17.06 23.20 -17.23
C ASP A 75 18.10 22.80 -18.30
N ASN A 76 17.77 23.04 -19.57
CA ASN A 76 18.61 22.69 -20.73
C ASN A 76 19.02 21.21 -20.79
N GLY A 77 18.18 20.31 -20.28
CA GLY A 77 18.40 18.86 -20.31
C GLY A 77 19.13 18.31 -19.08
N THR A 78 19.31 19.12 -18.03
CA THR A 78 19.92 18.67 -16.76
C THR A 78 18.91 18.08 -15.78
N THR A 79 17.62 18.38 -15.95
CA THR A 79 16.55 17.83 -15.12
C THR A 79 15.51 17.09 -15.96
N ILE A 80 14.94 16.03 -15.40
CA ILE A 80 13.83 15.27 -15.99
C ILE A 80 12.73 15.10 -14.96
N SER A 81 11.50 15.45 -15.33
CA SER A 81 10.28 15.09 -14.60
C SER A 81 9.52 14.02 -15.38
N ALA A 82 8.87 13.07 -14.67
CA ALA A 82 8.06 12.04 -15.28
C ALA A 82 7.04 11.46 -14.27
N VAL A 83 5.88 11.04 -14.77
CA VAL A 83 4.89 10.29 -14.01
C VAL A 83 5.27 8.80 -14.06
N SER A 84 5.44 8.17 -12.89
CA SER A 84 5.76 6.74 -12.82
C SER A 84 4.51 5.92 -12.62
N ASN A 85 4.12 5.19 -13.65
CA ASN A 85 2.98 4.29 -13.65
C ASN A 85 3.41 2.89 -13.23
N LYS A 86 2.63 2.30 -12.32
CA LYS A 86 2.84 0.96 -11.78
C LYS A 86 1.51 0.21 -11.78
N ALA A 87 1.50 -0.99 -12.35
CA ALA A 87 0.39 -1.93 -12.23
C ALA A 87 0.90 -3.30 -11.79
N TYR A 88 0.02 -4.11 -11.22
CA TYR A 88 0.34 -5.43 -10.70
C TYR A 88 -0.50 -6.49 -11.41
N VAL A 89 0.15 -7.57 -11.87
CA VAL A 89 -0.49 -8.72 -12.48
C VAL A 89 -0.20 -9.93 -11.61
N PHE A 90 -1.25 -10.55 -11.07
CA PHE A 90 -1.11 -11.69 -10.18
C PHE A 90 -0.60 -12.94 -10.93
N GLU A 91 0.37 -13.64 -10.33
CA GLU A 91 1.00 -14.84 -10.89
C GLU A 91 0.65 -16.05 -9.99
N ARG A 92 -0.42 -16.76 -10.35
CA ARG A 92 -1.00 -17.84 -9.51
C ARG A 92 -0.03 -19.01 -9.30
N ASP A 93 0.72 -19.37 -10.34
CA ASP A 93 1.71 -20.46 -10.36
C ASP A 93 2.90 -20.19 -9.43
N LYS A 94 3.18 -18.91 -9.15
CA LYS A 94 4.26 -18.46 -8.25
C LYS A 94 3.76 -18.09 -6.86
N SER A 95 2.52 -18.44 -6.53
CA SER A 95 1.87 -18.03 -5.28
C SER A 95 1.39 -19.23 -4.48
N VAL A 96 1.39 -19.11 -3.15
CA VAL A 96 0.89 -20.17 -2.25
C VAL A 96 -0.58 -20.46 -2.49
N GLY A 97 -1.37 -19.43 -2.82
CA GLY A 97 -2.82 -19.47 -2.80
C GLY A 97 -3.48 -18.45 -3.75
N ASP A 98 -4.81 -18.41 -3.75
CA ASP A 98 -5.56 -17.39 -4.48
C ASP A 98 -5.93 -16.24 -3.52
N PRO A 99 -5.37 -15.03 -3.70
CA PRO A 99 -5.60 -13.92 -2.78
C PRO A 99 -7.07 -13.47 -2.72
N LYS A 100 -7.89 -13.83 -3.71
CA LYS A 100 -9.34 -13.56 -3.73
C LYS A 100 -10.17 -14.61 -3.00
N ILE A 101 -9.53 -15.62 -2.42
CA ILE A 101 -10.19 -16.68 -1.64
C ILE A 101 -9.56 -16.75 -0.26
N ASP A 102 -8.23 -16.71 -0.18
CA ASP A 102 -7.49 -16.91 1.06
C ASP A 102 -7.76 -15.79 2.06
N LEU A 103 -8.08 -16.21 3.28
CA LEU A 103 -8.41 -15.34 4.39
C LEU A 103 -7.20 -15.15 5.30
N LEU A 104 -6.98 -13.92 5.70
CA LEU A 104 -5.96 -13.55 6.68
C LEU A 104 -6.62 -12.84 7.85
N ARG A 105 -6.32 -13.30 9.07
CA ARG A 105 -6.69 -12.61 10.29
C ARG A 105 -5.54 -11.75 10.78
N THR A 106 -5.79 -10.45 10.89
CA THR A 106 -4.80 -9.47 11.32
C THR A 106 -5.44 -8.39 12.19
N ILE A 107 -4.62 -7.48 12.69
CA ILE A 107 -5.05 -6.33 13.46
C ILE A 107 -5.89 -5.39 12.57
N ASN A 108 -6.99 -4.88 13.12
CA ASN A 108 -7.81 -3.86 12.51
C ASN A 108 -7.09 -2.50 12.58
N ILE A 109 -6.26 -2.21 11.58
CA ILE A 109 -5.45 -0.99 11.48
C ILE A 109 -6.33 0.27 11.58
N LEU A 110 -7.54 0.23 11.01
CA LEU A 110 -8.46 1.36 11.03
C LEU A 110 -9.06 1.61 12.41
N ALA A 111 -9.50 0.56 13.10
CA ALA A 111 -9.96 0.70 14.49
C ALA A 111 -8.84 1.20 15.40
N LEU A 112 -7.60 0.73 15.22
CA LEU A 112 -6.44 1.24 15.95
C LEU A 112 -6.16 2.72 15.64
N THR A 113 -6.17 3.11 14.37
CA THR A 113 -5.96 4.51 13.95
C THR A 113 -7.05 5.42 14.52
N ALA A 114 -8.31 4.98 14.48
CA ALA A 114 -9.41 5.70 15.11
C ALA A 114 -9.22 5.81 16.62
N MET A 115 -8.81 4.72 17.30
CA MET A 115 -8.54 4.74 18.74
C MET A 115 -7.40 5.71 19.10
N GLU A 116 -6.36 5.80 18.28
CA GLU A 116 -5.30 6.80 18.43
C GLU A 116 -5.85 8.23 18.30
N TRP A 117 -6.69 8.50 17.30
CA TRP A 117 -7.34 9.81 17.16
C TRP A 117 -8.28 10.15 18.32
N SER A 118 -8.80 9.15 19.04
CA SER A 118 -9.62 9.38 20.24
C SER A 118 -8.84 10.00 21.41
N GLN A 119 -7.50 10.02 21.34
CA GLN A 119 -6.67 10.77 22.30
C GLN A 119 -6.84 12.29 22.13
N LEU A 120 -7.34 12.76 20.97
CA LEU A 120 -7.70 14.15 20.77
C LEU A 120 -9.03 14.45 21.50
N PRO A 121 -9.06 15.39 22.48
CA PRO A 121 -10.24 15.62 23.32
C PRO A 121 -11.52 15.93 22.54
N LEU A 122 -11.38 16.63 21.40
CA LEU A 122 -12.51 17.01 20.54
C LEU A 122 -13.20 15.82 19.88
N LEU A 123 -12.46 14.75 19.56
CA LEU A 123 -12.97 13.61 18.78
C LEU A 123 -13.26 12.38 19.64
N ARG A 124 -12.83 12.39 20.91
CA ARG A 124 -12.87 11.24 21.82
C ARG A 124 -14.25 10.58 21.94
N GLU A 125 -15.27 11.35 22.31
CA GLU A 125 -16.60 10.80 22.58
C GLU A 125 -17.31 10.34 21.30
N LEU A 126 -17.11 11.04 20.19
CA LEU A 126 -17.61 10.63 18.88
C LEU A 126 -16.99 9.30 18.44
N ILE A 127 -15.66 9.19 18.50
CA ILE A 127 -14.95 7.97 18.08
C ILE A 127 -15.35 6.79 18.96
N LYS A 128 -15.41 6.96 20.28
CA LYS A 128 -15.88 5.90 21.20
C LYS A 128 -17.30 5.45 20.87
N ALA A 129 -18.21 6.40 20.61
CA ALA A 129 -19.60 6.09 20.25
C ALA A 129 -19.66 5.29 18.94
N LEU A 130 -18.87 5.66 17.93
CA LEU A 130 -18.79 4.95 16.65
C LEU A 130 -18.23 3.53 16.83
N LEU A 131 -17.07 3.37 17.49
CA LEU A 131 -16.48 2.06 17.73
C LEU A 131 -17.45 1.12 18.46
N LYS A 132 -18.18 1.65 19.46
CA LYS A 132 -19.19 0.89 20.20
C LYS A 132 -20.42 0.54 19.35
N ALA A 133 -20.94 1.49 18.58
CA ALA A 133 -22.13 1.29 17.74
C ALA A 133 -21.92 0.20 16.69
N TYR A 134 -20.74 0.21 16.05
CA TYR A 134 -20.37 -0.75 15.00
C TYR A 134 -19.70 -2.02 15.54
N ARG A 135 -19.60 -2.19 16.86
CA ARG A 135 -19.01 -3.36 17.53
C ARG A 135 -17.65 -3.75 16.94
N GLN A 136 -16.82 -2.74 16.73
CA GLN A 136 -15.52 -2.90 16.08
C GLN A 136 -14.61 -3.79 16.91
N LYS A 137 -13.96 -4.75 16.25
CA LYS A 137 -13.02 -5.70 16.87
C LYS A 137 -11.59 -5.28 16.60
N LEU A 138 -10.69 -5.61 17.54
CA LEU A 138 -9.24 -5.40 17.39
C LEU A 138 -8.65 -6.28 16.28
N PHE A 139 -9.19 -7.48 16.09
CA PHE A 139 -8.79 -8.39 15.03
C PHE A 139 -9.92 -8.54 14.01
N VAL A 140 -9.55 -8.49 12.74
CA VAL A 140 -10.46 -8.65 11.59
C VAL A 140 -9.91 -9.70 10.64
N THR A 141 -10.80 -10.27 9.84
CA THR A 141 -10.45 -11.28 8.85
C THR A 141 -10.91 -10.80 7.49
N HIS A 142 -9.96 -10.69 6.57
CA HIS A 142 -10.18 -10.21 5.21
C HIS A 142 -9.48 -11.11 4.21
N ARG A 143 -9.89 -11.03 2.95
CA ARG A 143 -9.13 -11.66 1.88
C ARG A 143 -7.80 -10.95 1.67
N VAL A 144 -6.78 -11.66 1.20
CA VAL A 144 -5.48 -11.06 0.90
C VAL A 144 -5.61 -9.96 -0.16
N ASP A 145 -6.45 -10.18 -1.18
CA ASP A 145 -6.78 -9.19 -2.21
C ASP A 145 -7.40 -7.91 -1.63
N GLU A 146 -8.30 -8.05 -0.66
CA GLU A 146 -8.93 -6.92 0.03
C GLU A 146 -7.90 -6.10 0.83
N LEU A 147 -7.02 -6.77 1.57
CA LEU A 147 -5.99 -6.10 2.37
C LEU A 147 -4.99 -5.33 1.50
N LEU A 148 -4.60 -5.88 0.35
CA LEU A 148 -3.66 -5.22 -0.57
C LEU A 148 -4.32 -4.09 -1.35
N TRP A 149 -5.40 -4.40 -2.06
CA TRP A 149 -5.95 -3.54 -3.12
C TRP A 149 -7.15 -2.73 -2.70
N GLY A 150 -7.68 -3.00 -1.51
CA GLY A 150 -8.71 -2.20 -0.90
C GLY A 150 -9.98 -2.96 -0.58
N TYR A 151 -10.56 -2.63 0.56
CA TYR A 151 -11.95 -2.92 0.89
C TYR A 151 -12.64 -1.66 1.40
N LYS A 152 -13.97 -1.64 1.29
CA LYS A 152 -14.78 -0.54 1.84
C LYS A 152 -14.90 -0.72 3.35
N ASP A 153 -14.53 0.29 4.10
CA ASP A 153 -14.64 0.27 5.56
C ASP A 153 -15.81 1.14 6.05
N GLU A 154 -16.47 0.71 7.11
CA GLU A 154 -17.66 1.38 7.65
C GLU A 154 -17.31 2.72 8.32
N ILE A 155 -16.23 2.77 9.12
CA ILE A 155 -15.79 4.00 9.80
C ILE A 155 -15.33 5.02 8.76
N LEU A 156 -14.50 4.61 7.80
CA LEU A 156 -14.04 5.48 6.72
C LEU A 156 -15.20 5.97 5.85
N SER A 157 -16.19 5.11 5.57
CA SER A 157 -17.40 5.51 4.85
C SER A 157 -18.15 6.63 5.55
N LEU A 158 -18.29 6.57 6.88
CA LEU A 158 -18.96 7.63 7.64
C LEU A 158 -18.12 8.92 7.67
N ILE A 159 -16.82 8.82 7.88
CA ILE A 159 -15.93 9.98 7.90
C ILE A 159 -15.94 10.67 6.54
N SER A 160 -15.96 9.92 5.44
CA SER A 160 -15.97 10.47 4.07
C SER A 160 -17.19 11.34 3.77
N VAL A 161 -18.33 11.10 4.44
CA VAL A 161 -19.54 11.93 4.30
C VAL A 161 -19.31 13.35 4.84
N PHE A 162 -18.52 13.50 5.90
CA PHE A 162 -18.23 14.80 6.51
C PHE A 162 -16.92 15.41 6.02
N LYS A 163 -15.96 14.58 5.62
CA LYS A 163 -14.66 14.97 5.06
C LYS A 163 -14.45 14.29 3.71
N HIS A 164 -14.84 14.99 2.65
CA HIS A 164 -14.82 14.49 1.27
C HIS A 164 -13.40 14.08 0.78
N ASP A 165 -12.34 14.59 1.41
CA ASP A 165 -10.96 14.23 1.10
C ASP A 165 -10.53 12.86 1.66
N VAL A 166 -11.34 12.25 2.54
CA VAL A 166 -11.06 10.93 3.12
C VAL A 166 -11.71 9.85 2.26
N SER A 167 -10.91 8.91 1.75
CA SER A 167 -11.41 7.75 1.02
C SER A 167 -12.21 6.81 1.92
N PRO A 168 -13.38 6.30 1.48
CA PRO A 168 -14.12 5.25 2.21
C PRO A 168 -13.50 3.86 2.08
N TYR A 169 -12.42 3.71 1.31
CA TYR A 169 -11.69 2.46 1.09
C TYR A 169 -10.33 2.48 1.77
N PHE A 170 -9.93 1.34 2.31
CA PHE A 170 -8.61 1.09 2.86
C PHE A 170 -7.97 -0.13 2.21
N GLY A 171 -6.71 -0.02 1.85
CA GLY A 171 -5.84 -1.12 1.45
C GLY A 171 -4.39 -0.66 1.40
N LEU A 172 -3.46 -1.59 1.63
CA LEU A 172 -2.04 -1.31 1.84
C LEU A 172 -1.36 -0.69 0.60
N GLU A 173 -1.83 -1.05 -0.60
CA GLU A 173 -1.26 -0.62 -1.88
C GLU A 173 -2.21 0.29 -2.70
N VAL A 174 -3.33 0.73 -2.11
CA VAL A 174 -4.39 1.50 -2.80
C VAL A 174 -3.87 2.79 -3.45
N THR A 175 -2.84 3.42 -2.88
CA THR A 175 -2.22 4.65 -3.43
C THR A 175 -1.67 4.44 -4.84
N SER A 176 -1.30 3.22 -5.22
CA SER A 176 -0.82 2.90 -6.58
C SER A 176 -1.92 2.93 -7.66
N LEU A 177 -3.19 2.76 -7.28
CA LEU A 177 -4.33 2.73 -8.21
C LEU A 177 -4.97 4.11 -8.44
N LEU A 178 -4.78 5.05 -7.50
CA LEU A 178 -5.37 6.39 -7.57
C LEU A 178 -4.71 7.32 -8.60
N SER A 179 -3.51 6.98 -9.10
CA SER A 179 -2.90 7.64 -10.27
C SER A 179 -3.76 7.55 -11.54
N ARG A 180 -4.81 6.72 -11.54
CA ARG A 180 -5.71 6.51 -12.68
C ARG A 180 -6.87 7.51 -12.78
N LYS A 181 -7.13 8.34 -11.75
CA LYS A 181 -8.35 9.19 -11.71
C LYS A 181 -8.17 10.69 -11.94
N THR A 182 -6.95 11.19 -12.16
CA THR A 182 -6.70 12.62 -12.43
C THR A 182 -6.38 12.95 -13.88
N GLY A 183 -6.63 12.02 -14.82
CA GLY A 183 -6.54 12.26 -16.25
C GLY A 183 -7.90 12.09 -16.93
N SER A 184 -8.72 13.14 -16.91
CA SER A 184 -9.87 13.33 -17.80
C SER A 184 -9.74 14.66 -18.50
#